data_AF-A0A7I9WFE9-F1
#
_entry.id   AF-A0A7I9WFE9-F1
#
_cell.length_a   1.000
_cell.length_b   1.000
_cell.length_c   1.000
_cell.angle_alpha   90.00
_cell.angle_beta   90.00
_cell.angle_gamma   90.00
#
_symmetry.space_group_name_H-M   'P 1'
#
loop_
_entity.id
_entity.type
_entity.pdbx_description
1 polymer ?
#
loop_
_entity_poly.entity_id
_entity_poly.type
_entity_poly.pdbx_seq_one_letter_code
_entity_poly.pdbx_strand_id
1 'polypeptide(L)'
;MKTTTDLLRLRWRVAQWFLALSDGEVDQAASIVRAMGVEGFTRTDMLDEFALLRAQFGHRQRHHLVAEISRLWGSISVRCSRCERQSPYRDSDGVCWLCVLEEPA
;
A
#
# COMPACT_ATOMS: atom_id res chain seq x y z
N MET A 1 11.94 -5.08 11.91
CA MET A 1 11.91 -5.72 10.58
C MET A 1 10.56 -5.42 9.96
N LYS A 2 10.50 -4.92 8.72
CA LYS A 2 9.23 -4.60 8.06
C LYS A 2 8.56 -5.88 7.54
N THR A 3 7.26 -6.00 7.71
CA THR A 3 6.49 -7.12 7.17
C THR A 3 6.31 -6.97 5.66
N THR A 4 5.91 -8.05 4.98
CA THR A 4 5.55 -7.95 3.56
C THR A 4 4.36 -7.00 3.36
N THR A 5 3.44 -6.97 4.33
CA THR A 5 2.27 -6.09 4.31
C THR A 5 2.69 -4.61 4.41
N ASP A 6 3.67 -4.28 5.25
CA ASP A 6 4.20 -2.92 5.36
C ASP A 6 4.86 -2.45 4.05
N LEU A 7 5.62 -3.33 3.39
CA LEU A 7 6.23 -3.02 2.10
C LEU A 7 5.19 -2.79 1.01
N LEU A 8 4.13 -3.59 0.97
CA LEU A 8 3.01 -3.40 0.03
C LEU A 8 2.26 -2.09 0.29
N ARG A 9 2.00 -1.75 1.56
CA ARG A 9 1.37 -0.48 1.95
C ARG A 9 2.23 0.72 1.59
N LEU A 10 3.54 0.66 1.87
CA LEU A 10 4.49 1.71 1.47
C LEU A 10 4.41 1.94 -0.04
N ARG A 11 4.57 0.88 -0.83
CA ARG A 11 4.50 0.98 -2.29
C ARG A 11 3.16 1.52 -2.78
N TRP A 12 2.05 1.10 -2.18
CA TRP A 12 0.71 1.60 -2.52
C TRP A 12 0.57 3.11 -2.25
N ARG A 13 1.00 3.58 -1.08
CA ARG A 13 1.00 5.00 -0.73
C ARG A 13 1.91 5.82 -1.63
N VAL A 14 3.13 5.35 -1.88
CA VAL A 14 4.09 6.06 -2.73
C VAL A 14 3.63 6.09 -4.19
N ALA A 15 2.94 5.05 -4.68
CA ALA A 15 2.32 5.06 -6.00
C ALA A 15 1.19 6.11 -6.10
N GLN A 16 0.34 6.24 -5.07
CA GLN A 16 -0.65 7.31 -5.00
C GLN A 16 0.00 8.69 -4.96
N TRP A 17 1.08 8.83 -4.18
CA TRP A 17 1.82 10.07 -4.09
C TRP A 17 2.44 10.46 -5.44
N PHE A 18 3.04 9.50 -6.16
CA PHE A 18 3.58 9.73 -7.48
C PHE A 18 2.49 10.09 -8.50
N LEU A 19 1.31 9.47 -8.42
CA LEU A 19 0.19 9.83 -9.28
C LEU A 19 -0.28 11.26 -9.02
N ALA A 20 -0.46 11.64 -7.74
CA ALA A 20 -0.87 13.00 -7.37
C ALA A 20 0.15 14.05 -7.85
N LEU A 21 1.45 13.79 -7.71
CA LEU A 21 2.49 14.68 -8.24
C LEU A 21 2.44 14.78 -9.77
N SER A 22 2.18 13.67 -10.45
CA SER A 22 2.10 13.63 -11.93
C SER A 22 0.87 14.34 -12.46
N ASP A 23 -0.22 14.34 -11.69
CA ASP A 23 -1.47 15.04 -12.00
C ASP A 23 -1.44 16.53 -11.57
N GLY A 24 -0.39 16.98 -10.87
CA GLY A 24 -0.26 18.35 -10.37
C GLY A 24 -1.05 18.63 -9.08
N GLU A 25 -1.58 17.59 -8.44
CA GLU A 25 -2.43 17.64 -7.26
C GLU A 25 -1.59 17.77 -5.97
N VAL A 26 -1.01 18.97 -5.75
CA VAL A 26 -0.06 19.23 -4.66
C VAL A 26 -0.67 19.00 -3.27
N ASP A 27 -1.93 19.39 -3.05
CA ASP A 27 -2.62 19.22 -1.77
C ASP A 27 -2.86 17.74 -1.44
N GLN A 28 -3.23 16.95 -2.46
CA GLN A 28 -3.37 15.51 -2.33
C GLN A 28 -2.03 14.86 -2.02
N ALA A 29 -0.97 15.24 -2.73
CA ALA A 29 0.38 14.74 -2.49
C ALA A 29 0.84 15.01 -1.05
N ALA A 30 0.62 16.23 -0.54
CA ALA A 30 0.95 16.59 0.84
C ALA A 30 0.12 15.79 1.86
N SER A 31 -1.16 15.55 1.58
CA SER A 31 -2.03 14.72 2.43
C SER A 31 -1.53 13.27 2.53
N ILE A 32 -1.11 12.68 1.40
CA ILE A 32 -0.57 11.32 1.37
C ILE A 32 0.73 11.22 2.18
N VAL A 33 1.63 12.20 2.05
CA VAL A 33 2.87 12.25 2.86
C VAL A 33 2.57 12.30 4.36
N ARG A 34 1.59 13.12 4.78
CA ARG A 34 1.16 13.15 6.19
C ARG A 34 0.60 11.81 6.65
N ALA A 35 -0.23 11.16 5.82
CA ALA A 35 -0.79 9.84 6.12
C ALA A 35 0.31 8.78 6.29
N MET A 36 1.31 8.75 5.39
CA MET A 36 2.45 7.85 5.51
C MET A 36 3.27 8.07 6.80
N GLY A 37 3.35 9.32 7.28
CA GLY A 37 3.97 9.64 8.56
C GLY A 37 3.20 9.05 9.75
N VAL A 38 1.87 9.11 9.74
CA VAL A 38 1.01 8.46 10.75
C VAL A 38 1.15 6.93 10.70
N GLU A 39 1.34 6.37 9.51
CA GLU A 39 1.57 4.93 9.29
C GLU A 39 2.99 4.47 9.68
N GLY A 40 3.87 5.39 10.12
CA GLY A 40 5.21 5.07 10.60
C GLY A 40 6.26 4.88 9.51
N PHE A 41 5.99 5.28 8.28
CA PHE A 41 6.99 5.26 7.21
C PHE A 41 7.96 6.43 7.36
N THR A 42 9.26 6.16 7.21
CA THR A 42 10.27 7.21 7.26
C THR A 42 10.37 7.93 5.92
N ARG A 43 10.88 9.16 5.94
CA ARG A 43 11.13 9.91 4.69
C ARG A 43 12.07 9.15 3.74
N THR A 44 13.08 8.46 4.28
CA THR A 44 14.01 7.64 3.49
C THR A 44 13.27 6.53 2.75
N ASP A 45 12.39 5.80 3.43
CA ASP A 45 11.59 4.75 2.82
C ASP A 45 10.72 5.26 1.67
N MET A 46 10.11 6.43 1.87
CA MET A 46 9.26 7.05 0.85
C MET A 46 10.06 7.43 -0.39
N LEU A 47 11.26 7.99 -0.23
CA LEU A 47 12.13 8.42 -1.33
C LEU A 47 12.73 7.24 -2.10
N ASP A 48 13.16 6.20 -1.39
CA ASP A 48 13.70 4.98 -1.99
C ASP A 48 12.64 4.28 -2.83
N GLU A 49 11.43 4.10 -2.28
CA GLU A 49 10.32 3.49 -3.02
C GLU A 49 9.87 4.39 -4.20
N PHE A 50 9.92 5.72 -4.04
CA PHE A 50 9.61 6.64 -5.12
C PHE A 50 10.60 6.51 -6.28
N ALA A 51 11.89 6.35 -5.99
CA ALA A 51 12.91 6.12 -7.01
C ALA A 51 12.64 4.82 -7.80
N LEU A 52 12.26 3.74 -7.11
CA LEU A 52 11.88 2.47 -7.75
C LEU A 52 10.65 2.62 -8.64
N LEU A 53 9.59 3.25 -8.14
CA LEU A 53 8.35 3.49 -8.91
C LEU A 53 8.61 4.42 -10.11
N ARG A 54 9.42 5.46 -9.94
CA ARG A 54 9.79 6.37 -11.04
C ARG A 54 10.60 5.65 -12.11
N ALA A 55 11.54 4.78 -11.75
CA ALA A 55 12.29 3.97 -12.72
C ALA A 55 11.35 3.06 -13.53
N GLN A 56 10.36 2.45 -12.88
CA GLN A 56 9.44 1.52 -13.51
C GLN A 56 8.34 2.20 -14.35
N PHE A 57 7.77 3.32 -13.87
CA PHE A 57 6.57 3.93 -14.44
C PHE A 57 6.78 5.35 -15.00
N GLY A 58 7.90 6.02 -14.71
CA GLY A 58 8.11 7.42 -15.09
C GLY A 58 8.17 7.68 -16.60
N HIS A 59 8.40 6.65 -17.41
CA HIS A 59 8.36 6.71 -18.88
C HIS A 59 7.04 6.18 -19.47
N ARG A 60 6.12 5.70 -18.62
CA ARG A 60 4.88 5.04 -19.03
C ARG A 60 3.70 6.00 -18.98
N GLN A 61 2.62 5.62 -19.67
CA GLN A 61 1.36 6.35 -19.56
C GLN A 61 0.74 6.20 -18.17
N ARG A 62 0.08 7.26 -17.71
CA ARG A 62 -0.59 7.38 -16.41
C ARG A 62 -1.42 6.16 -16.00
N HIS A 63 -2.17 5.57 -16.94
CA HIS A 63 -3.07 4.45 -16.65
C HIS A 63 -2.35 3.21 -16.09
N HIS A 64 -1.06 3.02 -16.41
CA HIS A 64 -0.27 1.92 -15.83
C HIS A 64 -0.03 2.11 -14.33
N LEU A 65 0.19 3.34 -13.87
CA LEU A 65 0.36 3.64 -12.45
C LEU A 65 -0.97 3.46 -11.70
N VAL A 66 -2.10 3.87 -12.31
CA VAL A 66 -3.45 3.64 -11.76
C VAL A 66 -3.77 2.14 -11.62
N ALA A 67 -3.40 1.34 -12.62
CA ALA A 67 -3.55 -0.11 -12.58
C ALA A 67 -2.71 -0.74 -11.45
N GLU A 68 -1.48 -0.27 -11.26
CA GLU A 68 -0.61 -0.73 -10.15
C GLU A 68 -1.21 -0.38 -8.78
N ILE A 69 -1.73 0.83 -8.59
CA ILE A 69 -2.42 1.23 -7.35
C ILE A 69 -3.59 0.28 -7.06
N SER A 70 -4.39 -0.03 -8.08
CA SER A 70 -5.55 -0.93 -7.96
C SER A 70 -5.11 -2.37 -7.61
N ARG A 71 -4.06 -2.87 -8.26
CA ARG A 71 -3.47 -4.19 -7.98
C ARG A 71 -2.93 -4.29 -6.55
N LEU A 72 -2.23 -3.26 -6.10
CA LEU A 72 -1.68 -3.19 -4.74
C LEU A 72 -2.81 -3.14 -3.70
N TRP A 73 -3.85 -2.34 -3.93
CA TRP A 73 -5.04 -2.34 -3.07
C TRP A 73 -5.70 -3.72 -3.00
N GLY A 74 -5.88 -4.39 -4.13
CA GLY A 74 -6.36 -5.78 -4.17
C GLY A 74 -5.49 -6.71 -3.33
N SER A 75 -4.17 -6.57 -3.42
CA SER A 75 -3.21 -7.40 -2.68
C SER A 75 -3.21 -7.15 -1.17
N ILE A 76 -3.40 -5.89 -0.75
CA ILE A 76 -3.47 -5.50 0.66
C ILE A 76 -4.82 -5.92 1.25
N SER A 77 -5.91 -5.59 0.55
CA SER A 77 -7.27 -5.87 1.00
C SER A 77 -7.53 -7.36 1.16
N VAL A 78 -6.84 -8.24 0.41
CA VAL A 78 -7.00 -9.70 0.52
C VAL A 78 -6.11 -10.37 1.58
N ARG A 79 -5.34 -9.64 2.39
CA ARG A 79 -4.49 -10.22 3.45
C ARG A 79 -5.16 -10.23 4.82
N CYS A 80 -4.93 -11.29 5.59
CA CYS A 80 -5.34 -11.39 6.99
C CYS A 80 -4.52 -10.43 7.86
N SER A 81 -5.17 -9.65 8.70
CA SER A 81 -4.50 -8.71 9.63
C SER A 81 -3.69 -9.43 10.72
N ARG A 82 -4.02 -10.69 11.06
CA ARG A 82 -3.36 -11.46 12.12
C ARG A 82 -2.20 -12.34 11.62
N CYS A 83 -2.40 -13.08 10.53
CA CYS A 83 -1.40 -14.05 10.04
C CYS A 83 -0.80 -13.70 8.68
N GLU A 84 -1.17 -12.55 8.09
CA GLU A 84 -0.71 -12.05 6.79
C GLU A 84 -0.97 -12.94 5.56
N ARG A 85 -1.60 -14.12 5.76
CA ARG A 85 -2.02 -15.00 4.67
C ARG A 85 -3.07 -14.31 3.79
N GLN A 86 -2.99 -14.53 2.49
CA GLN A 86 -4.07 -14.13 1.59
C GLN A 86 -5.29 -15.01 1.84
N SER A 87 -6.46 -14.39 2.01
CA SER A 87 -7.74 -15.08 2.17
C SER A 87 -8.84 -14.22 1.56
N PRO A 88 -9.70 -14.73 0.69
CA PRO A 88 -10.89 -13.99 0.26
C PRO A 88 -11.97 -13.94 1.35
N TYR A 89 -11.91 -14.85 2.33
CA TYR A 89 -12.87 -14.96 3.43
C TYR A 89 -12.28 -14.38 4.72
N ARG A 90 -12.86 -13.27 5.19
CA ARG A 90 -12.47 -12.55 6.40
C ARG A 90 -13.69 -11.96 7.11
N ASP A 91 -13.53 -11.68 8.40
CA ASP A 91 -14.49 -10.87 9.17
C ASP A 91 -14.33 -9.36 8.91
N SER A 92 -15.10 -8.55 9.65
CA SER A 92 -15.07 -7.08 9.59
C SER A 92 -13.73 -6.48 10.01
N ASP A 93 -12.95 -7.18 10.82
CA ASP A 93 -11.65 -6.74 11.35
C ASP A 93 -10.48 -7.17 10.45
N GLY A 94 -10.80 -7.82 9.33
CA GLY A 94 -9.82 -8.27 8.36
C GLY A 94 -9.06 -9.52 8.81
N VAL A 95 -9.58 -10.28 9.77
CA VAL A 95 -9.00 -11.56 10.21
C VAL A 95 -9.57 -12.69 9.33
N CYS A 96 -8.72 -13.60 8.86
CA CYS A 96 -9.18 -14.74 8.06
C CYS A 96 -9.87 -15.80 8.93
N TRP A 97 -10.83 -16.52 8.33
CA TRP A 97 -11.61 -17.55 9.00
C TRP A 97 -10.74 -18.60 9.74
N LEU A 98 -9.57 -18.97 9.20
CA LEU A 98 -8.62 -19.89 9.85
C LEU A 98 -8.17 -19.35 11.21
N CYS A 99 -7.81 -18.07 11.26
CA CYS A 99 -7.39 -17.43 12.50
C CYS A 99 -8.51 -17.27 13.52
N VAL A 100 -9.76 -17.14 13.07
CA VAL A 100 -10.94 -17.09 13.94
C VAL A 100 -11.22 -18.45 14.56
N LEU A 101 -11.09 -19.55 13.78
CA LEU A 101 -11.30 -20.91 14.28
C LEU A 101 -10.21 -21.41 15.24
N GLU A 102 -8.98 -20.90 15.07
CA GLU A 102 -7.83 -21.24 15.92
C GLU A 102 -7.84 -20.51 17.28
N GLU A 103 -8.80 -19.60 17.51
CA GLU A 103 -8.88 -18.83 18.75
C GLU A 103 -9.60 -19.63 19.85
N PRO A 104 -8.94 -19.99 20.96
CA PRO A 104 -9.61 -20.70 22.05
C PRO A 104 -10.65 -19.79 22.71
N ALA A 105 -11.84 -20.35 22.92
CA ALA A 105 -13.00 -19.68 23.53
C ALA A 105 -12.73 -19.18 24.95
#